data_AF-G0V966-F1
#
_entry.id   AF-G0V966-F1
#
_cell.length_a   1.000
_cell.length_b   1.000
_cell.length_c   1.000
_cell.angle_alpha   90.00
_cell.angle_beta   90.00
_cell.angle_gamma   90.00
#
_symmetry.space_group_name_H-M   'P 1'
#
loop_
_entity.id
_entity.type
_entity.pdbx_description
1 polymer ?
#
loop_
_entity_poly.entity_id
_entity_poly.type
_entity_poly.pdbx_seq_one_letter_code
_entity_poly.pdbx_strand_id
1 'polypeptide(L)'
;MLRLIGSNTVRSLQQTGLRYASNFPKFDPSKLNPISRDTIDSNTKINIPLNIPRMETKSAEEKKKTGTQYSFTSVLNPRDDAMSSRLVDVYAGRIIEVRDHNTSQAFRSLNSMLSYNGVARDRRSQRFYMKPGKVAELKKSQRHRKVFMLAFKRMMDLVKDAKRKGY
;
A
#
# COMPACT_ATOMS: atom_id res chain seq x y z
N MET A 1 -62.82 28.09 -30.23
CA MET A 1 -62.15 29.41 -30.33
C MET A 1 -60.64 29.17 -30.43
N LEU A 2 -60.03 29.53 -31.57
CA LEU A 2 -58.60 29.41 -31.88
C LEU A 2 -57.81 30.59 -31.26
N ARG A 3 -56.57 30.34 -30.80
CA ARG A 3 -55.40 31.25 -30.75
C ARG A 3 -54.14 30.41 -30.44
N LEU A 4 -53.30 30.09 -31.44
CA LEU A 4 -52.08 30.82 -31.87
C LEU A 4 -51.04 31.00 -30.74
N ILE A 5 -50.05 30.09 -30.66
CA ILE A 5 -48.64 30.24 -31.08
C ILE A 5 -47.89 31.34 -30.32
N GLY A 6 -46.92 30.94 -29.49
CA GLY A 6 -45.99 31.82 -28.79
C GLY A 6 -44.63 31.15 -28.55
N SER A 7 -43.72 31.34 -29.52
CA SER A 7 -42.25 31.50 -29.39
C SER A 7 -41.44 30.60 -28.44
N ASN A 8 -40.73 29.65 -29.03
CA ASN A 8 -39.56 28.98 -28.44
C ASN A 8 -38.36 29.95 -28.41
N THR A 9 -38.06 30.52 -27.23
CA THR A 9 -36.83 31.30 -27.02
C THR A 9 -35.70 30.38 -26.58
N VAL A 10 -34.78 30.08 -27.49
CA VAL A 10 -33.54 29.35 -27.20
C VAL A 10 -32.65 30.26 -26.35
N ARG A 11 -32.53 29.97 -25.04
CA ARG A 11 -31.55 30.63 -24.18
C ARG A 11 -30.17 30.01 -24.43
N SER A 12 -29.26 30.82 -24.97
CA SER A 12 -27.84 30.49 -25.13
C SER A 12 -27.20 30.12 -23.79
N LEU A 13 -26.58 28.93 -23.72
CA LEU A 13 -25.68 28.52 -22.64
C LEU A 13 -24.46 29.46 -22.64
N GLN A 14 -24.43 30.42 -21.72
CA GLN A 14 -23.18 31.06 -21.32
C GLN A 14 -22.37 30.03 -20.53
N GLN A 15 -21.13 29.80 -20.96
CA GLN A 15 -20.15 28.98 -20.25
C GLN A 15 -19.99 29.51 -18.81
N THR A 16 -20.46 28.75 -17.83
CA THR A 16 -20.16 29.01 -16.43
C THR A 16 -18.70 28.65 -16.18
N GLY A 17 -17.83 29.65 -16.22
CA GLY A 17 -16.44 29.53 -15.79
C GLY A 17 -16.38 28.97 -14.37
N LEU A 18 -15.60 27.90 -14.19
CA LEU A 18 -15.27 27.36 -12.88
C LEU A 18 -14.56 28.45 -12.08
N ARG A 19 -15.26 29.03 -11.10
CA ARG A 19 -14.65 29.89 -10.09
C ARG A 19 -13.79 29.01 -9.19
N TYR A 20 -12.49 28.94 -9.49
CA TYR A 20 -11.51 28.36 -8.58
C TYR A 20 -11.46 29.21 -7.31
N ALA A 21 -11.90 28.64 -6.20
CA ALA A 21 -11.69 29.22 -4.87
C ALA A 21 -10.18 29.38 -4.64
N SER A 22 -9.75 30.58 -4.28
CA SER A 22 -8.35 31.00 -4.11
C SER A 22 -7.64 30.44 -2.87
N ASN A 23 -8.09 29.30 -2.33
CA ASN A 23 -7.61 28.74 -1.05
C ASN A 23 -6.83 27.43 -1.20
N PHE A 24 -6.29 27.12 -2.38
CA PHE A 24 -5.28 26.07 -2.49
C PHE A 24 -3.92 26.62 -2.05
N PRO A 25 -3.15 25.90 -1.21
CA PRO A 25 -1.76 26.27 -0.95
C PRO A 25 -1.01 26.27 -2.28
N LYS A 26 -0.55 27.46 -2.69
CA LYS A 26 0.22 27.64 -3.93
C LYS A 26 1.53 26.87 -3.76
N PHE A 27 1.72 25.85 -4.58
CA PHE A 27 2.95 25.06 -4.58
C PHE A 27 4.13 25.96 -4.91
N ASP A 28 5.11 26.01 -4.01
CA ASP A 28 6.32 26.80 -4.16
C ASP A 28 7.48 25.84 -4.54
N PRO A 29 7.90 25.82 -5.83
CA PRO A 29 8.92 24.89 -6.29
C PRO A 29 10.30 25.19 -5.69
N SER A 30 10.51 26.36 -5.07
CA SER A 30 11.77 26.73 -4.43
C SER A 30 11.99 26.08 -3.06
N LYS A 31 10.92 25.52 -2.45
CA LYS A 31 10.96 24.86 -1.13
C LYS A 31 11.16 23.35 -1.19
N LEU A 32 11.31 22.80 -2.40
CA LEU A 32 11.83 21.45 -2.56
C LEU A 32 13.31 21.44 -2.22
N ASN A 33 13.79 20.32 -1.70
CA ASN A 33 15.23 20.03 -1.63
C ASN A 33 15.77 20.19 -3.06
N PRO A 34 16.54 21.25 -3.39
CA PRO A 34 17.11 21.33 -4.71
C PRO A 34 18.07 20.15 -4.80
N ILE A 35 17.86 19.26 -5.78
CA ILE A 35 18.97 18.43 -6.24
C ILE A 35 19.92 19.45 -6.83
N SER A 36 20.90 19.87 -6.03
CA SER A 36 21.94 20.80 -6.43
C SER A 36 22.46 20.34 -7.78
N ARG A 37 22.09 21.05 -8.85
CA ARG A 37 22.87 21.05 -10.07
C ARG A 37 24.03 21.98 -9.78
N ASP A 38 24.99 21.47 -9.01
CA ASP A 38 26.26 22.13 -8.82
C ASP A 38 26.93 22.15 -10.19
N THR A 39 26.79 23.28 -10.89
CA THR A 39 27.84 23.74 -11.78
C THR A 39 29.08 23.88 -10.91
N ILE A 40 30.08 23.08 -11.28
CA ILE A 40 31.36 22.93 -10.60
C ILE A 40 32.02 24.30 -10.50
N ASP A 41 31.97 24.92 -9.33
CA ASP A 41 32.86 26.01 -8.94
C ASP A 41 33.86 25.48 -7.91
N SER A 42 35.07 25.24 -8.38
CA SER A 42 36.23 24.87 -7.59
C SER A 42 36.65 26.05 -6.69
N ASN A 43 36.23 26.03 -5.42
CA ASN A 43 36.96 26.50 -4.22
C ASN A 43 36.01 26.99 -3.13
N THR A 44 35.45 26.08 -2.33
CA THR A 44 35.17 26.37 -0.91
C THR A 44 35.29 25.07 -0.11
N LYS A 45 36.31 24.99 0.74
CA LYS A 45 36.48 23.89 1.69
C LYS A 45 35.56 24.13 2.88
N ILE A 46 34.46 23.40 2.97
CA ILE A 46 33.66 23.34 4.20
C ILE A 46 34.15 22.14 5.01
N ASN A 47 35.00 22.40 6.01
CA ASN A 47 35.42 21.40 7.01
C ASN A 47 34.29 21.24 8.05
N ILE A 48 33.54 20.15 7.98
CA ILE A 48 32.66 19.72 9.08
C ILE A 48 33.37 18.56 9.79
N PRO A 49 33.80 18.70 11.06
CA PRO A 49 34.41 17.59 11.79
C PRO A 49 33.33 16.59 12.19
N LEU A 50 33.27 15.46 11.49
CA LEU A 50 32.38 14.34 11.80
C LEU A 50 33.07 13.42 12.82
N ASN A 51 32.87 13.69 14.11
CA ASN A 51 33.32 12.79 15.18
C ASN A 51 32.39 11.56 15.22
N ILE A 52 32.79 10.46 14.56
CA ILE A 52 32.09 9.17 14.61
C ILE A 52 32.87 8.21 15.51
N PRO A 53 32.24 7.56 16.52
CA PRO A 53 32.88 6.50 17.29
C PRO A 53 33.16 5.29 16.40
N ARG A 54 34.43 4.89 16.30
CA ARG A 54 34.89 3.69 15.61
C ARG A 54 34.49 2.45 16.40
N MET A 55 33.43 1.76 15.99
CA MET A 55 33.19 0.36 16.39
C MET A 55 33.83 -0.56 15.36
N GLU A 56 34.79 -1.38 15.80
CA GLU A 56 35.42 -2.40 14.97
C GLU A 56 34.48 -3.60 14.82
N THR A 57 34.17 -3.98 13.58
CA THR A 57 33.39 -5.18 13.28
C THR A 57 34.32 -6.27 12.73
N LYS A 58 34.25 -7.43 13.39
CA LYS A 58 34.82 -8.70 12.92
C LYS A 58 34.13 -9.11 11.61
N SER A 59 34.92 -9.66 10.72
CA SER A 59 34.63 -10.04 9.34
C SER A 59 33.32 -10.81 9.18
N ALA A 60 32.36 -10.19 8.48
CA ALA A 60 31.22 -10.87 7.88
C ALA A 60 31.03 -10.27 6.48
N GLU A 61 30.96 -11.14 5.47
CA GLU A 61 30.90 -10.80 4.05
C GLU A 61 29.65 -9.96 3.73
N GLU A 62 29.82 -8.64 3.69
CA GLU A 62 28.81 -7.72 3.23
C GLU A 62 28.70 -7.76 1.70
N LYS A 63 27.64 -8.39 1.19
CA LYS A 63 27.16 -8.15 -0.17
C LYS A 63 26.75 -6.68 -0.30
N LYS A 64 27.71 -5.85 -0.71
CA LYS A 64 27.48 -4.47 -1.14
C LYS A 64 26.44 -4.49 -2.26
N LYS A 65 25.21 -4.07 -1.96
CA LYS A 65 24.23 -3.69 -2.98
C LYS A 65 24.78 -2.42 -3.63
N THR A 66 25.51 -2.61 -4.71
CA THR A 66 25.88 -1.56 -5.64
C THR A 66 24.60 -0.82 -6.02
N GLY A 67 24.64 0.52 -5.93
CA GLY A 67 23.54 1.36 -6.37
C GLY A 67 23.13 0.93 -7.78
N THR A 68 21.86 0.56 -7.93
CA THR A 68 21.29 0.16 -9.21
C THR A 68 21.42 1.34 -10.15
N GLN A 69 22.45 1.30 -11.00
CA GLN A 69 22.53 2.10 -12.21
C GLN A 69 21.25 1.79 -12.99
N TYR A 70 20.34 2.76 -13.10
CA TYR A 70 19.16 2.63 -13.95
C TYR A 70 19.65 2.51 -15.38
N SER A 71 19.76 1.27 -15.87
CA SER A 71 20.10 0.99 -17.25
C SER A 71 18.94 1.44 -18.12
N PHE A 72 19.10 2.53 -18.86
CA PHE A 72 18.11 3.04 -19.82
C PHE A 72 17.73 2.01 -20.91
N THR A 73 18.48 0.91 -21.03
CA THR A 73 18.26 -0.17 -22.01
C THR A 73 17.38 -1.32 -21.52
N SER A 74 16.96 -1.37 -20.24
CA SER A 74 16.08 -2.44 -19.73
C SER A 74 14.59 -2.19 -19.96
N VAL A 75 14.20 -1.11 -20.66
CA VAL A 75 12.81 -0.72 -20.93
C VAL A 75 12.25 -1.47 -22.15
N LEU A 76 12.42 -2.79 -22.23
CA LEU A 76 11.86 -3.58 -23.34
C LEU A 76 10.33 -3.70 -23.25
N ASN A 77 9.73 -3.43 -22.08
CA ASN A 77 8.29 -3.31 -21.93
C ASN A 77 7.95 -2.49 -20.67
N PRO A 78 7.24 -1.34 -20.80
CA PRO A 78 6.86 -0.51 -19.65
C PRO A 78 5.99 -1.26 -18.64
N ARG A 79 5.26 -2.30 -19.06
CA ARG A 79 4.50 -3.15 -18.14
C ARG A 79 5.39 -3.92 -17.18
N ASP A 80 6.46 -4.52 -17.69
CA ASP A 80 7.33 -5.39 -16.90
C ASP A 80 8.18 -4.56 -15.91
N ASP A 81 8.60 -3.37 -16.32
CA ASP A 81 9.25 -2.39 -15.44
C ASP A 81 8.31 -1.95 -14.31
N ALA A 82 7.07 -1.58 -14.63
CA ALA A 82 6.06 -1.20 -13.63
C ALA A 82 5.73 -2.34 -12.65
N MET A 83 5.67 -3.60 -13.12
CA MET A 83 5.43 -4.77 -12.26
C MET A 83 6.62 -5.10 -11.36
N SER A 84 7.85 -4.84 -11.83
CA SER A 84 9.07 -5.05 -11.04
C SER A 84 9.33 -3.92 -10.04
N SER A 85 8.79 -2.73 -10.32
CA SER A 85 8.88 -1.58 -9.41
C SER A 85 8.18 -1.88 -8.08
N ARG A 86 8.80 -1.47 -6.97
CA ARG A 86 8.17 -1.62 -5.66
C ARG A 86 7.00 -0.66 -5.56
N LEU A 87 5.79 -1.18 -5.54
CA LEU A 87 4.62 -0.36 -5.26
C LEU A 87 4.62 0.01 -3.76
N VAL A 88 4.94 1.27 -3.46
CA VAL A 88 4.97 1.81 -2.09
C VAL A 88 3.76 2.74 -1.95
N ASP A 89 2.60 2.15 -1.70
CA ASP A 89 1.37 2.91 -1.43
C ASP A 89 0.49 2.16 -0.43
N VAL A 90 -0.47 2.84 0.19
CA VAL A 90 -1.49 2.25 1.07
C VAL A 90 -2.29 1.17 0.33
N TYR A 91 -2.40 1.29 -1.00
CA TYR A 91 -3.08 0.35 -1.88
C TYR A 91 -2.19 -0.82 -2.35
N ALA A 92 -0.89 -0.84 -2.04
CA ALA A 92 0.05 -1.84 -2.54
C ALA A 92 -0.32 -3.30 -2.23
N GLY A 93 -1.04 -3.52 -1.13
CA GLY A 93 -1.55 -4.84 -0.73
C GLY A 93 -3.01 -5.10 -1.13
N ARG A 94 -3.60 -4.33 -2.04
CA ARG A 94 -5.00 -4.44 -2.50
C ARG A 94 -5.15 -4.43 -4.01
N ILE A 95 -4.05 -4.46 -4.74
CA ILE A 95 -4.00 -4.47 -6.20
C ILE A 95 -3.46 -5.83 -6.63
N ILE A 96 -4.07 -6.42 -7.65
CA ILE A 96 -3.62 -7.67 -8.26
C ILE A 96 -3.68 -7.50 -9.77
N GLU A 97 -2.64 -7.96 -10.45
CA GLU A 97 -2.61 -8.05 -11.90
C GLU A 97 -3.58 -9.15 -12.38
N VAL A 98 -4.40 -8.83 -13.38
CA VAL A 98 -5.21 -9.83 -14.07
C VAL A 98 -4.34 -10.52 -15.12
N ARG A 99 -4.14 -11.82 -14.94
CA ARG A 99 -3.42 -12.69 -15.89
C ARG A 99 -4.40 -13.53 -16.69
N ASP A 100 -4.01 -13.90 -17.91
CA ASP A 100 -4.73 -14.84 -18.77
C ASP A 100 -6.20 -14.46 -19.05
N HIS A 101 -6.48 -13.15 -19.06
CA HIS A 101 -7.83 -12.58 -19.19
C HIS A 101 -8.85 -13.11 -18.17
N ASN A 102 -8.39 -13.74 -17.09
CA ASN A 102 -9.24 -14.33 -16.07
C ASN A 102 -9.43 -13.39 -14.89
N THR A 103 -10.33 -12.42 -15.07
CA THR A 103 -10.71 -11.46 -14.01
C THR A 103 -11.32 -12.16 -12.79
N SER A 104 -12.08 -13.24 -13.02
CA SER A 104 -12.74 -14.00 -11.95
C SER A 104 -11.74 -14.60 -10.96
N GLN A 105 -10.65 -15.19 -11.48
CA GLN A 105 -9.58 -15.72 -10.65
C GLN A 105 -8.83 -14.61 -9.91
N ALA A 106 -8.55 -13.49 -10.58
CA ALA A 106 -7.93 -12.33 -9.95
C ALA A 106 -8.76 -11.81 -8.76
N PHE A 107 -10.09 -11.75 -8.88
CA PHE A 107 -10.97 -11.36 -7.77
C PHE A 107 -10.96 -12.35 -6.60
N ARG A 108 -10.90 -13.67 -6.86
CA ARG A 108 -10.78 -14.69 -5.80
C ARG A 108 -9.47 -14.55 -5.05
N SER A 109 -8.37 -14.38 -5.78
CA SER A 109 -7.04 -14.13 -5.21
C SER A 109 -7.03 -12.85 -4.37
N LEU A 110 -7.65 -11.77 -4.88
CA LEU A 110 -7.75 -10.50 -4.16
C LEU A 110 -8.55 -10.66 -2.86
N ASN A 111 -9.69 -11.35 -2.91
CA ASN A 111 -10.51 -11.60 -1.73
C ASN A 111 -9.77 -12.43 -0.67
N SER A 112 -8.99 -13.43 -1.10
CA SER A 112 -8.15 -14.23 -0.21
C SER A 112 -7.07 -13.37 0.45
N MET A 113 -6.38 -12.52 -0.32
CA MET A 113 -5.38 -11.58 0.20
C MET A 113 -5.97 -10.58 1.20
N LEU A 114 -7.16 -10.01 0.91
CA LEU A 114 -7.85 -9.11 1.83
C LEU A 114 -8.28 -9.81 3.12
N SER A 115 -8.72 -11.05 3.03
CA SER A 115 -9.14 -11.87 4.18
C SER A 115 -7.95 -12.29 5.05
N TYR A 116 -6.84 -12.69 4.43
CA TYR A 116 -5.60 -13.04 5.11
C TYR A 116 -5.03 -11.86 5.91
N ASN A 117 -5.03 -10.66 5.31
CA ASN A 117 -4.60 -9.44 5.97
C ASN A 117 -5.63 -8.87 6.98
N GLY A 118 -6.84 -9.46 7.07
CA GLY A 118 -7.85 -9.04 8.05
C GLY A 118 -8.52 -7.69 7.77
N VAL A 119 -8.37 -7.12 6.57
CA VAL A 119 -8.80 -5.74 6.24
C VAL A 119 -10.28 -5.51 6.52
N ALA A 120 -11.14 -6.46 6.15
CA ALA A 120 -12.59 -6.36 6.39
C ALA A 120 -12.95 -6.41 7.88
N ARG A 121 -12.19 -7.20 8.66
CA ARG A 121 -12.37 -7.29 10.13
C ARG A 121 -11.95 -6.00 10.79
N ASP A 122 -10.82 -5.45 10.38
CA ASP A 122 -10.26 -4.22 10.92
C ASP A 122 -11.19 -3.04 10.62
N ARG A 123 -11.65 -2.92 9.36
CA ARG A 123 -12.68 -1.95 8.97
C ARG A 123 -13.92 -2.02 9.87
N ARG A 124 -14.39 -3.24 10.19
CA ARG A 124 -15.54 -3.43 11.08
C ARG A 124 -15.22 -3.01 12.52
N SER A 125 -14.04 -3.36 13.04
CA SER A 125 -13.64 -2.99 14.40
C SER A 125 -13.39 -1.49 14.57
N GLN A 126 -12.92 -0.80 13.53
CA GLN A 126 -12.66 0.64 13.54
C GLN A 126 -13.95 1.48 13.45
N ARG A 127 -15.09 0.86 13.10
CA ARG A 127 -16.37 1.59 12.94
C ARG A 127 -16.85 2.23 14.23
N PHE A 128 -16.60 1.61 15.39
CA PHE A 128 -17.07 2.09 16.68
C PHE A 128 -15.94 2.03 17.71
N TYR A 129 -15.89 3.02 18.58
CA TYR A 129 -14.98 3.01 19.71
C TYR A 129 -15.36 1.91 20.71
N MET A 130 -14.36 1.16 21.18
CA MET A 130 -14.49 0.18 22.24
C MET A 130 -13.47 0.50 23.34
N LYS A 131 -13.91 0.47 24.59
CA LYS A 131 -13.04 0.73 25.74
C LYS A 131 -11.84 -0.22 25.73
N PRO A 132 -10.62 0.25 26.09
CA PRO A 132 -9.39 -0.55 25.99
C PRO A 132 -9.45 -1.85 26.81
N GLY A 133 -10.06 -1.83 28.00
CA GLY A 133 -10.26 -3.03 28.81
C GLY A 133 -11.11 -4.10 28.11
N LYS A 134 -12.16 -3.68 27.38
CA LYS A 134 -13.01 -4.61 26.63
C LYS A 134 -12.30 -5.16 25.39
N VAL A 135 -11.48 -4.35 24.72
CA VAL A 135 -10.62 -4.79 23.62
C VAL A 135 -9.64 -5.87 24.11
N ALA A 136 -9.01 -5.67 25.27
CA ALA A 136 -8.07 -6.63 25.85
C ALA A 136 -8.75 -7.95 26.24
N GLU A 137 -9.92 -7.90 26.87
CA GLU A 137 -10.73 -9.07 27.22
C GLU A 137 -11.11 -9.88 25.97
N LEU A 138 -11.61 -9.20 24.93
CA LEU A 138 -11.96 -9.83 23.66
C LEU A 138 -10.72 -10.49 23.02
N LYS A 139 -9.58 -9.79 23.00
CA LYS A 139 -8.32 -10.34 22.46
C LYS A 139 -7.87 -11.60 23.22
N LYS A 140 -7.97 -11.60 24.56
CA LYS A 140 -7.66 -12.76 25.41
C LYS A 140 -8.58 -13.94 25.10
N SER A 141 -9.89 -13.70 25.03
CA SER A 141 -10.89 -14.72 24.69
C SER A 141 -10.66 -15.33 23.30
N GLN A 142 -10.39 -14.48 22.30
CA GLN A 142 -10.08 -14.93 20.93
C GLN A 142 -8.79 -15.76 20.88
N ARG A 143 -7.75 -15.38 21.63
CA ARG A 143 -6.51 -16.15 21.73
C ARG A 143 -6.78 -17.52 22.36
N HIS A 144 -7.53 -17.57 23.46
CA HIS A 144 -7.91 -18.84 24.09
C HIS A 144 -8.65 -19.76 23.12
N ARG A 145 -9.66 -19.25 22.40
CA ARG A 145 -10.40 -20.03 21.40
C ARG A 145 -9.49 -20.61 20.31
N LYS A 146 -8.52 -19.81 19.82
CA LYS A 146 -7.55 -20.28 18.81
C LYS A 146 -6.67 -21.41 19.34
N VAL A 147 -6.10 -21.24 20.54
CA VAL A 147 -5.23 -22.25 21.16
C VAL A 147 -6.00 -23.54 21.45
N PHE A 148 -7.20 -23.42 22.01
CA PHE A 148 -8.08 -24.56 22.27
C PHE A 148 -8.39 -25.35 21.01
N MET A 149 -8.80 -24.67 19.92
CA MET A 149 -9.09 -25.33 18.65
C MET A 149 -7.87 -25.99 18.01
N LEU A 150 -6.69 -25.40 18.15
CA LEU A 150 -5.45 -26.01 17.67
C LEU A 150 -5.14 -27.30 18.43
N ALA A 151 -5.21 -27.27 19.76
CA ALA A 151 -4.98 -28.46 20.59
C ALA A 151 -6.03 -29.55 20.33
N PHE A 152 -7.30 -29.17 20.18
CA PHE A 152 -8.39 -30.09 19.87
C PHE A 152 -8.19 -30.77 18.52
N LYS A 153 -7.82 -30.03 17.46
CA LYS A 153 -7.52 -30.61 16.15
C LYS A 153 -6.36 -31.59 16.22
N ARG A 154 -5.27 -31.21 16.90
CA ARG A 154 -4.13 -32.11 17.13
C ARG A 154 -4.54 -33.40 17.84
N MET A 155 -5.36 -33.31 18.88
CA MET A 155 -5.88 -34.49 19.58
C MET A 155 -6.71 -35.38 18.67
N MET A 156 -7.58 -34.80 17.84
CA MET A 156 -8.37 -35.54 16.87
C MET A 156 -7.50 -36.23 15.81
N ASP A 157 -6.41 -35.61 15.38
CA ASP A 157 -5.48 -36.21 14.45
C ASP A 157 -4.75 -37.42 15.08
N LEU A 158 -4.40 -37.35 16.37
CA LEU A 158 -3.86 -38.50 17.11
C LEU A 158 -4.88 -39.64 17.25
N VAL A 159 -6.13 -39.33 17.58
CA VAL A 159 -7.21 -40.33 17.69
C VAL A 159 -7.46 -41.00 16.33
N LYS A 160 -7.47 -40.23 15.24
CA LYS A 160 -7.60 -40.77 13.87
C LYS A 160 -6.41 -41.65 13.51
N ASP A 161 -5.19 -41.25 13.87
CA ASP A 161 -4.00 -42.05 13.62
C ASP A 161 -4.01 -43.36 14.43
N ALA A 162 -4.47 -43.30 15.68
CA ALA A 162 -4.60 -44.48 16.53
C ALA A 162 -5.61 -45.47 15.93
N LYS A 163 -6.79 -44.98 15.53
CA LYS A 163 -7.80 -45.76 14.80
C LYS A 163 -7.23 -46.38 13.52
N ARG A 164 -6.44 -45.62 12.74
CA ARG A 164 -5.83 -46.10 11.49
C ARG A 164 -4.82 -47.23 11.74
N LYS A 165 -4.09 -47.17 12.85
CA LYS A 165 -3.12 -48.20 13.27
C LYS A 165 -3.76 -49.40 13.96
N GLY A 166 -5.01 -49.26 14.41
CA GLY A 166 -5.75 -50.33 15.10
C GLY A 166 -5.43 -50.45 16.59
N TYR A 167 -5.02 -49.34 17.24
CA TYR A 167 -4.96 -49.24 18.71
C TYR A 167 -6.34 -49.09 19.33
#